data_AF-A0A4S4D6H6-F1
#
_entry.id   AF-A0A4S4D6H6-F1
#
_cell.length_a   1.000
_cell.length_b   1.000
_cell.length_c   1.000
_cell.angle_alpha   90.00
_cell.angle_beta   90.00
_cell.angle_gamma   90.00
#
_symmetry.space_group_name_H-M   'P 1'
#
loop_
_entity.id
_entity.type
_entity.pdbx_description
1 polymer ?
#
loop_
_entity_poly.entity_id
_entity_poly.type
_entity_poly.pdbx_seq_one_letter_code
_entity_poly.pdbx_strand_id
1 'polypeptide(L)'
;MGDSKSNSNSDRAVGEEVSRLIDSAKELQDSASSLISRTTREDEALRQRALALDSAIRTLRCSISSLVRNGNLDPKEADKLEEELYRSSYILSEGDAAAFIPRKSHGRFLSMFLGPINVRATRKDVQLKVKEEYNSFRDRTAFLFLFFPSLLLVLRTWIWGGCLPALPVQLYQAWLLYLYTGLALRENILRVNGSDIRPWWIYHHYFAMAMALISLTWEIEREPDCAQKQRGVQLFLKWAIMQGVAMLLQNRYQRQRLYTRIALGKARRMDVVWGETAGVEGQLWLLAPILFILQGFEAYVGMLLLKTALVGVVSEWQVTTCGILLIIMAAGNFANTVETLLAKSRFKAKMKKSKSKPELNPQSHS
;
A
#
# COMPACT_ATOMS: atom_id res chain seq x y z
N MET A 1 -27.38 -12.44 49.87
CA MET A 1 -28.22 -11.35 49.30
C MET A 1 -27.51 -9.98 49.24
N GLY A 2 -26.26 -9.84 49.71
CA GLY A 2 -25.49 -8.58 49.68
C GLY A 2 -24.66 -8.34 48.41
N ASP A 3 -24.15 -9.39 47.76
CA ASP A 3 -23.23 -9.23 46.61
C ASP A 3 -23.91 -8.75 45.32
N SER A 4 -25.19 -9.05 45.12
CA SER A 4 -25.91 -8.66 43.90
C SER A 4 -26.23 -7.16 43.83
N LYS A 5 -26.47 -6.50 44.97
CA LYS A 5 -26.72 -5.04 45.06
C LYS A 5 -25.44 -4.21 44.90
N SER A 6 -24.31 -4.74 45.36
CA SER A 6 -23.00 -4.11 45.20
C SER A 6 -22.60 -4.05 43.71
N ASN A 7 -22.71 -5.18 43.01
CA ASN A 7 -22.41 -5.28 41.57
C ASN A 7 -23.30 -4.38 40.70
N SER A 8 -24.60 -4.26 41.01
CA SER A 8 -25.50 -3.41 40.23
C SER A 8 -25.17 -1.91 40.32
N ASN A 9 -24.62 -1.46 41.45
CA ASN A 9 -24.22 -0.07 41.63
C ASN A 9 -22.87 0.23 40.94
N SER A 10 -21.93 -0.72 40.94
CA SER A 10 -20.68 -0.56 40.19
C SER A 10 -20.91 -0.54 38.68
N ASP A 11 -21.80 -1.40 38.17
CA ASP A 11 -22.11 -1.46 36.74
C ASP A 11 -22.79 -0.18 36.24
N ARG A 12 -23.68 0.42 37.06
CA ARG A 12 -24.27 1.74 36.77
C ARG A 12 -23.24 2.86 36.79
N ALA A 13 -22.37 2.90 37.80
CA ALA A 13 -21.33 3.91 37.89
C ALA A 13 -20.36 3.86 36.69
N VAL A 14 -19.98 2.65 36.25
CA VAL A 14 -19.16 2.45 35.04
C VAL A 14 -19.92 2.89 33.79
N GLY A 15 -21.21 2.57 33.66
CA GLY A 15 -22.03 3.02 32.52
C GLY A 15 -22.17 4.54 32.42
N GLU A 16 -22.34 5.22 33.56
CA GLU A 16 -22.39 6.68 33.64
C GLU A 16 -21.03 7.32 33.29
N GLU A 17 -19.92 6.73 33.73
CA GLU A 17 -18.57 7.18 33.38
C GLU A 17 -18.27 6.99 31.88
N VAL A 18 -18.63 5.84 31.31
CA VAL A 18 -18.50 5.59 29.86
C VAL A 18 -19.35 6.58 29.05
N SER A 19 -20.56 6.89 29.51
CA SER A 19 -21.44 7.86 28.84
C SER A 19 -20.83 9.27 28.87
N ARG A 20 -20.30 9.71 30.04
CA ARG A 20 -19.58 10.98 30.17
C ARG A 20 -18.37 11.04 29.24
N LEU A 21 -17.57 9.97 29.16
CA LEU A 21 -16.43 9.89 28.24
C LEU A 21 -16.84 9.97 26.77
N ILE A 22 -17.94 9.34 26.38
CA ILE A 22 -18.47 9.43 25.01
C ILE A 22 -18.86 10.87 24.68
N ASP A 23 -19.51 11.57 25.61
CA ASP A 23 -19.94 12.95 25.37
C ASP A 23 -18.74 13.92 25.32
N SER A 24 -17.74 13.75 26.21
CA SER A 24 -16.48 14.49 26.09
C SER A 24 -15.75 14.23 24.76
N ALA A 25 -15.78 12.99 24.26
CA ALA A 25 -15.18 12.66 22.97
C ALA A 25 -15.91 13.34 21.79
N LYS A 26 -17.24 13.46 21.85
CA LYS A 26 -18.03 14.20 20.85
C LYS A 26 -17.72 15.69 20.89
N GLU A 27 -17.71 16.29 22.08
CA GLU A 27 -17.41 17.72 22.25
C GLU A 27 -16.00 18.08 21.73
N LEU A 28 -15.02 17.22 22.03
CA LEU A 28 -13.67 17.36 21.49
C LEU A 28 -13.65 17.24 19.96
N GLN A 29 -14.40 16.29 19.40
CA GLN A 29 -14.50 16.10 17.96
C GLN A 29 -15.14 17.32 17.28
N ASP A 30 -16.17 17.92 17.86
CA ASP A 30 -16.83 19.12 17.32
C ASP A 30 -15.91 20.34 17.41
N SER A 31 -15.22 20.52 18.53
CA SER A 31 -14.21 21.56 18.71
C SER A 31 -13.06 21.43 17.71
N ALA A 32 -12.56 20.21 17.49
CA ALA A 32 -11.52 19.92 16.52
C ALA A 32 -12.01 20.16 15.08
N SER A 33 -13.23 19.72 14.73
CA SER A 33 -13.84 19.97 13.42
C SER A 33 -13.97 21.46 13.13
N SER A 34 -14.42 22.24 14.11
CA SER A 34 -14.54 23.70 14.02
C SER A 34 -13.19 24.37 13.79
N LEU A 35 -12.17 24.02 14.60
CA LEU A 35 -10.81 24.54 14.44
C LEU A 35 -10.23 24.19 13.06
N ILE A 36 -10.34 22.93 12.64
CA ILE A 36 -9.86 22.48 11.32
C ILE A 36 -10.55 23.26 10.21
N SER A 37 -11.87 23.49 10.30
CA SER A 37 -12.59 24.28 9.30
C SER A 37 -12.11 25.72 9.23
N ARG A 38 -11.85 26.36 10.38
CA ARG A 38 -11.34 27.74 10.41
C ARG A 38 -9.93 27.82 9.83
N THR A 39 -9.02 26.96 10.30
CA THR A 39 -7.65 26.90 9.80
C THR A 39 -7.60 26.58 8.32
N THR A 40 -8.48 25.71 7.80
CA THR A 40 -8.53 25.40 6.36
C THR A 40 -8.93 26.62 5.55
N ARG A 41 -9.88 27.44 6.02
CA ARG A 41 -10.28 28.69 5.34
C ARG A 41 -9.17 29.73 5.34
N GLU A 42 -8.50 29.90 6.48
CA GLU A 42 -7.37 30.84 6.62
C GLU A 42 -6.18 30.41 5.75
N ASP A 43 -5.87 29.12 5.74
CA ASP A 43 -4.81 28.55 4.91
C ASP A 43 -5.11 28.72 3.41
N GLU A 44 -6.34 28.48 2.97
CA GLU A 44 -6.74 28.71 1.58
C GLU A 44 -6.64 30.19 1.20
N ALA A 45 -7.05 31.11 2.09
CA ALA A 45 -6.90 32.55 1.85
C ALA A 45 -5.42 32.97 1.72
N LEU A 46 -4.54 32.45 2.57
CA LEU A 46 -3.09 32.68 2.48
C LEU A 46 -2.50 32.06 1.21
N ARG A 47 -2.94 30.86 0.83
CA ARG A 47 -2.54 30.18 -0.40
C ARG A 47 -2.90 30.99 -1.64
N GLN A 48 -4.11 31.53 -1.72
CA GLN A 48 -4.53 32.40 -2.83
C GLN A 48 -3.67 33.66 -2.92
N ARG A 49 -3.36 34.30 -1.78
CA ARG A 49 -2.48 35.48 -1.75
C ARG A 49 -1.05 35.16 -2.18
N ALA A 50 -0.49 34.06 -1.70
CA ALA A 50 0.85 33.61 -2.06
C ALA A 50 0.96 33.27 -3.55
N LEU A 51 -0.06 32.61 -4.11
CA LEU A 51 -0.16 32.31 -5.55
C LEU A 51 -0.28 33.58 -6.41
N ALA A 52 -1.13 34.52 -5.99
CA ALA A 52 -1.28 35.81 -6.67
C ALA A 52 0.06 36.56 -6.70
N LEU A 53 0.79 36.58 -5.58
CA LEU A 53 2.09 37.24 -5.49
C LEU A 53 3.16 36.55 -6.34
N ASP A 54 3.25 35.21 -6.34
CA ASP A 54 4.18 34.47 -7.22
C ASP A 54 3.89 34.77 -8.70
N SER A 55 2.60 34.81 -9.09
CA SER A 55 2.20 35.13 -10.45
C SER A 55 2.52 36.58 -10.85
N ALA A 56 2.38 37.52 -9.92
CA ALA A 56 2.73 38.93 -10.13
C ALA A 56 4.24 39.10 -10.35
N ILE A 57 5.07 38.44 -9.52
CA ILE A 57 6.53 38.45 -9.67
C ILE A 57 6.94 37.88 -11.04
N ARG A 58 6.33 36.76 -11.48
CA ARG A 58 6.59 36.19 -12.82
C ARG A 58 6.20 37.14 -13.95
N THR A 59 5.03 37.77 -13.83
CA THR A 59 4.52 38.71 -14.85
C THR A 59 5.41 39.94 -14.96
N LEU A 60 5.88 40.47 -13.82
CA LEU A 60 6.83 41.59 -13.77
C LEU A 60 8.17 41.21 -14.39
N ARG A 61 8.72 40.02 -14.09
CA ARG A 61 9.94 39.52 -14.77
C ARG A 61 9.77 39.45 -16.29
N CYS A 62 8.65 38.87 -16.76
CA CYS A 62 8.37 38.82 -18.20
C CYS A 62 8.27 40.23 -18.80
N SER A 63 7.64 41.17 -18.10
CA SER A 63 7.48 42.56 -18.54
C SER A 63 8.83 43.27 -18.63
N ILE A 64 9.68 43.17 -17.61
CA ILE A 64 11.05 43.72 -17.62
C ILE A 64 11.86 43.14 -18.77
N SER A 65 11.86 41.81 -18.93
CA SER A 65 12.58 41.15 -20.04
C SER A 65 12.11 41.64 -21.42
N SER A 66 10.82 41.96 -21.56
CA SER A 66 10.25 42.49 -22.80
C SER A 66 10.62 43.96 -23.05
N LEU A 67 10.65 44.79 -22.00
CA LEU A 67 11.02 46.20 -22.09
C LEU A 67 12.49 46.38 -22.44
N VAL A 68 13.38 45.55 -21.86
CA VAL A 68 14.80 45.51 -22.20
C VAL A 68 14.98 45.10 -23.67
N ARG A 69 14.30 44.04 -24.12
CA ARG A 69 14.38 43.58 -25.51
C ARG A 69 13.91 44.64 -26.52
N ASN A 70 12.90 45.43 -26.14
CA ASN A 70 12.36 46.50 -26.98
C ASN A 70 13.17 47.82 -26.89
N GLY A 71 14.25 47.88 -26.09
CA GLY A 71 15.09 49.06 -25.93
C GLY A 71 14.45 50.19 -25.10
N ASN A 72 13.34 49.92 -24.42
CA ASN A 72 12.57 50.90 -23.66
C ASN A 72 13.02 51.02 -22.20
N LEU A 73 14.01 50.23 -21.78
CA LEU A 73 14.55 50.22 -20.42
C LEU A 73 16.07 50.01 -20.48
N ASP A 74 16.84 50.80 -19.73
CA ASP A 74 18.29 50.66 -19.64
C ASP A 74 18.65 49.32 -18.97
N PRO A 75 19.56 48.50 -19.53
CA PRO A 75 19.99 47.25 -18.92
C PRO A 75 20.43 47.37 -17.46
N LYS A 76 21.06 48.47 -17.05
CA LYS A 76 21.47 48.67 -15.65
C LYS A 76 20.29 48.88 -14.70
N GLU A 77 19.25 49.58 -15.14
CA GLU A 77 18.02 49.74 -14.35
C GLU A 77 17.23 48.42 -14.29
N ALA A 78 17.24 47.66 -15.38
CA ALA A 78 16.63 46.33 -15.43
C ALA A 78 17.30 45.35 -14.46
N ASP A 79 18.63 45.33 -14.37
CA ASP A 79 19.37 44.48 -13.44
C ASP A 79 19.00 44.79 -11.98
N LYS A 80 18.86 46.07 -11.63
CA LYS A 80 18.44 46.49 -10.28
C LYS A 80 17.01 46.03 -9.94
N LEU A 81 16.08 46.14 -10.89
CA LEU A 81 14.70 45.66 -10.72
C LEU A 81 14.65 44.13 -10.63
N GLU A 82 15.47 43.42 -11.41
CA GLU A 82 15.60 41.96 -11.36
C GLU A 82 16.14 41.50 -9.99
N GLU A 83 17.10 42.24 -9.40
CA GLU A 83 17.62 41.98 -8.05
C GLU A 83 16.54 42.16 -6.97
N GLU A 84 15.73 43.22 -7.05
CA GLU A 84 14.61 43.43 -6.12
C GLU A 84 13.52 42.36 -6.27
N LEU A 85 13.22 41.92 -7.50
CA LEU A 85 12.31 40.80 -7.76
C LEU A 85 12.89 39.47 -7.28
N TYR A 86 14.21 39.28 -7.37
CA TYR A 86 14.89 38.12 -6.82
C TYR A 86 14.75 38.09 -5.30
N ARG A 87 14.98 39.22 -4.62
CA ARG A 87 14.79 39.32 -3.17
C ARG A 87 13.34 39.04 -2.75
N SER A 88 12.38 39.60 -3.48
CA SER A 88 10.95 39.36 -3.26
C SER A 88 10.58 37.89 -3.47
N SER A 89 11.10 37.27 -4.52
CA SER A 89 10.95 35.84 -4.80
C SER A 89 11.59 34.98 -3.71
N TYR A 90 12.75 35.38 -3.17
CA TYR A 90 13.45 34.65 -2.12
C TYR A 90 12.67 34.66 -0.80
N ILE A 91 12.16 35.82 -0.38
CA ILE A 91 11.29 35.94 0.81
C ILE A 91 10.07 35.02 0.67
N LEU A 92 9.51 34.96 -0.53
CA LEU A 92 8.34 34.14 -0.82
C LEU A 92 8.65 32.64 -0.88
N SER A 93 9.83 32.24 -1.36
CA SER A 93 10.23 30.84 -1.55
C SER A 93 10.91 30.19 -0.35
N GLU A 94 11.63 30.97 0.47
CA GLU A 94 12.37 30.46 1.64
C GLU A 94 11.73 30.88 2.97
N GLY A 95 10.85 31.89 2.98
CA GLY A 95 10.09 32.27 4.16
C GLY A 95 8.92 31.33 4.46
N ASP A 96 8.19 31.60 5.55
CA ASP A 96 7.05 30.77 5.98
C ASP A 96 5.92 30.67 4.94
N ALA A 97 5.82 31.69 4.06
CA ALA A 97 4.87 31.71 2.95
C ALA A 97 5.09 30.56 1.94
N ALA A 98 6.31 30.00 1.88
CA ALA A 98 6.66 28.89 1.00
C ALA A 98 5.87 27.61 1.27
N ALA A 99 5.31 27.47 2.48
CA ALA A 99 4.43 26.35 2.82
C ALA A 99 3.10 26.39 2.05
N PHE A 100 2.63 27.59 1.66
CA PHE A 100 1.35 27.79 0.99
C PHE A 100 1.46 27.79 -0.53
N ILE A 101 2.66 28.04 -1.07
CA ILE A 101 2.90 27.91 -2.51
C ILE A 101 2.90 26.42 -2.89
N PRO A 102 2.28 26.03 -4.03
CA PRO A 102 2.43 24.68 -4.54
C PRO A 102 3.92 24.38 -4.72
N ARG A 103 4.48 23.57 -3.82
CA ARG A 103 5.81 23.02 -4.02
C ARG A 103 5.78 22.28 -5.35
N LYS A 104 6.85 22.44 -6.16
CA LYS A 104 7.02 21.72 -7.42
C LYS A 104 6.63 20.25 -7.18
N SER A 105 5.77 19.73 -8.05
CA SER A 105 5.37 18.32 -8.01
C SER A 105 6.61 17.46 -7.87
N HIS A 106 6.51 16.38 -7.07
CA HIS A 106 7.54 15.35 -7.02
C HIS A 106 7.99 14.99 -8.45
N GLY A 107 9.31 14.82 -8.66
CA GLY A 107 9.87 14.56 -9.99
C GLY A 107 9.19 13.37 -10.67
N ARG A 108 9.24 13.32 -12.01
CA ARG A 108 8.58 12.27 -12.83
C ARG A 108 8.84 10.85 -12.31
N PHE A 109 10.06 10.58 -11.86
CA PHE A 109 10.44 9.31 -11.24
C PHE A 109 9.59 8.96 -10.02
N LEU A 110 9.51 9.86 -9.04
CA LEU A 110 8.71 9.62 -7.83
C LEU A 110 7.22 9.56 -8.14
N SER A 111 6.74 10.35 -9.10
CA SER A 111 5.35 10.30 -9.56
C SER A 111 5.00 8.96 -10.24
N MET A 112 5.96 8.32 -10.91
CA MET A 112 5.79 6.96 -11.45
C MET A 112 5.45 5.94 -10.35
N PHE A 113 6.07 6.07 -9.18
CA PHE A 113 5.89 5.16 -8.04
C PHE A 113 4.84 5.58 -7.03
N LEU A 114 4.47 6.85 -6.92
CA LEU A 114 3.52 7.32 -5.91
C LEU A 114 2.23 7.87 -6.51
N GLY A 115 2.20 8.15 -7.82
CA GLY A 115 1.10 8.85 -8.48
C GLY A 115 1.18 10.37 -8.29
N PRO A 116 0.07 11.10 -8.47
CA PRO A 116 0.03 12.56 -8.42
C PRO A 116 0.01 13.14 -6.99
N ILE A 117 0.42 12.38 -5.98
CA ILE A 117 0.19 12.73 -4.57
C ILE A 117 1.44 13.28 -3.90
N ASN A 118 1.24 14.27 -3.02
CA ASN A 118 2.28 14.74 -2.13
C ASN A 118 2.52 13.77 -0.98
N VAL A 119 3.79 13.41 -0.76
CA VAL A 119 4.22 12.53 0.34
C VAL A 119 3.85 13.09 1.72
N ARG A 120 3.73 14.42 1.83
CA ARG A 120 3.31 15.12 3.06
C ARG A 120 1.78 15.19 3.13
N ALA A 121 1.15 14.12 3.62
CA ALA A 121 -0.28 14.06 3.86
C ALA A 121 -0.63 14.53 5.29
N THR A 122 -0.41 15.81 5.59
CA THR A 122 -0.75 16.37 6.91
C THR A 122 -2.25 16.53 7.13
N ARG A 123 -3.03 16.68 6.05
CA ARG A 123 -4.49 16.81 6.11
C ARG A 123 -5.19 15.48 5.87
N LYS A 124 -6.32 15.26 6.55
CA LYS A 124 -7.10 14.01 6.51
C LYS A 124 -7.63 13.68 5.11
N ASP A 125 -8.04 14.68 4.34
CA ASP A 125 -8.47 14.56 2.94
C ASP A 125 -7.31 14.08 2.04
N VAL A 126 -6.11 14.62 2.23
CA VAL A 126 -4.91 14.19 1.48
C VAL A 126 -4.53 12.76 1.85
N GLN A 127 -4.64 12.37 3.13
CA GLN A 127 -4.40 11.00 3.59
C GLN A 127 -5.36 9.99 2.92
N LEU A 128 -6.65 10.34 2.83
CA LEU A 128 -7.64 9.52 2.15
C LEU A 128 -7.34 9.40 0.65
N LYS A 129 -6.90 10.49 0.01
CA LYS A 129 -6.46 10.46 -1.39
C LYS A 129 -5.25 9.55 -1.61
N VAL A 130 -4.28 9.52 -0.67
CA VAL A 130 -3.17 8.56 -0.68
C VAL A 130 -3.67 7.12 -0.70
N LYS A 131 -4.66 6.81 0.14
CA LYS A 131 -5.29 5.50 0.19
C LYS A 131 -6.05 5.15 -1.09
N GLU A 132 -6.77 6.10 -1.69
CA GLU A 132 -7.48 5.89 -2.94
C GLU A 132 -6.54 5.56 -4.09
N GLU A 133 -5.45 6.30 -4.24
CA GLU A 133 -4.42 6.06 -5.25
C GLU A 133 -3.67 4.74 -5.03
N TYR A 134 -3.45 4.33 -3.77
CA TYR A 134 -2.96 2.99 -3.47
C TYR A 134 -3.91 1.90 -3.96
N ASN A 135 -5.21 2.02 -3.68
CA ASN A 135 -6.20 1.03 -4.11
C ASN A 135 -6.33 0.97 -5.63
N SER A 136 -6.36 2.14 -6.29
CA SER A 136 -6.36 2.26 -7.76
C SER A 136 -5.12 1.63 -8.37
N PHE A 137 -3.94 1.92 -7.83
CA PHE A 137 -2.68 1.30 -8.25
C PHE A 137 -2.76 -0.23 -8.13
N ARG A 138 -3.20 -0.74 -6.96
CA ARG A 138 -3.29 -2.17 -6.68
C ARG A 138 -4.29 -2.91 -7.57
N ASP A 139 -5.39 -2.27 -7.97
CA ASP A 139 -6.36 -2.87 -8.90
C ASP A 139 -5.80 -2.97 -10.32
N ARG A 140 -5.22 -1.86 -10.81
CA ARG A 140 -4.58 -1.82 -12.13
C ARG A 140 -3.46 -2.85 -12.23
N THR A 141 -2.64 -2.96 -11.18
CA THR A 141 -1.52 -3.89 -11.19
C THR A 141 -1.93 -5.34 -10.96
N ALA A 142 -3.00 -5.62 -10.20
CA ALA A 142 -3.53 -6.99 -10.05
C ALA A 142 -4.00 -7.57 -11.39
N PHE A 143 -4.63 -6.76 -12.24
CA PHE A 143 -5.01 -7.19 -13.59
C PHE A 143 -3.78 -7.52 -14.43
N LEU A 144 -2.77 -6.64 -14.44
CA LEU A 144 -1.52 -6.87 -15.15
C LEU A 144 -0.74 -8.08 -14.61
N PHE A 145 -0.79 -8.32 -13.29
CA PHE A 145 -0.15 -9.46 -12.63
C PHE A 145 -0.74 -10.79 -13.10
N LEU A 146 -2.02 -10.81 -13.46
CA LEU A 146 -2.67 -11.97 -14.05
C LEU A 146 -2.41 -12.06 -15.56
N PHE A 147 -2.58 -10.96 -16.28
CA PHE A 147 -2.54 -10.91 -17.73
C PHE A 147 -1.15 -11.21 -18.30
N PHE A 148 -0.11 -10.57 -17.77
CA PHE A 148 1.26 -10.67 -18.30
C PHE A 148 1.81 -12.12 -18.26
N PRO A 149 1.80 -12.85 -17.13
CA PRO A 149 2.27 -14.24 -17.12
C PRO A 149 1.36 -15.17 -17.95
N SER A 150 0.05 -14.89 -18.01
CA SER A 150 -0.87 -15.65 -18.88
C SER A 150 -0.49 -15.50 -20.35
N LEU A 151 -0.24 -14.26 -20.80
CA LEU A 151 0.21 -13.96 -22.15
C LEU A 151 1.53 -14.66 -22.46
N LEU A 152 2.52 -14.60 -21.55
CA LEU A 152 3.80 -15.29 -21.74
C LEU A 152 3.64 -16.80 -21.90
N LEU A 153 2.77 -17.45 -21.11
CA LEU A 153 2.53 -18.89 -21.24
C LEU A 153 1.79 -19.26 -22.53
N VAL A 154 0.84 -18.43 -22.98
CA VAL A 154 0.18 -18.63 -24.28
C VAL A 154 1.18 -18.47 -25.42
N LEU A 155 1.97 -17.39 -25.44
CA LEU A 155 2.98 -17.16 -26.47
C LEU A 155 4.07 -18.24 -26.49
N ARG A 156 4.46 -18.77 -25.32
CA ARG A 156 5.37 -19.92 -25.20
C ARG A 156 4.87 -21.13 -25.98
N THR A 157 3.58 -21.42 -25.90
CA THR A 157 2.99 -22.61 -26.53
C THR A 157 2.65 -22.38 -28.00
N TRP A 158 2.18 -21.19 -28.36
CA TRP A 158 1.68 -20.88 -29.70
C TRP A 158 2.75 -20.40 -30.68
N ILE A 159 3.73 -19.62 -30.21
CA ILE A 159 4.70 -18.94 -31.09
C ILE A 159 6.11 -19.49 -30.89
N TRP A 160 6.52 -19.70 -29.64
CA TRP A 160 7.93 -19.96 -29.32
C TRP A 160 8.27 -21.44 -29.09
N GLY A 161 7.44 -22.37 -29.57
CA GLY A 161 7.75 -23.80 -29.58
C GLY A 161 8.12 -24.39 -28.21
N GLY A 162 7.61 -23.82 -27.11
CA GLY A 162 7.92 -24.25 -25.75
C GLY A 162 9.10 -23.55 -25.06
N CYS A 163 9.79 -22.61 -25.71
CA CYS A 163 10.91 -21.83 -25.14
C CYS A 163 10.49 -20.36 -24.96
N LEU A 164 10.76 -19.73 -23.82
CA LEU A 164 10.50 -18.30 -23.60
C LEU A 164 11.72 -17.47 -24.02
N PRO A 165 11.59 -16.47 -24.90
CA PRO A 165 12.69 -15.56 -25.17
C PRO A 165 13.06 -14.74 -23.93
N ALA A 166 14.33 -14.33 -23.82
CA ALA A 166 14.83 -13.58 -22.68
C ALA A 166 14.10 -12.24 -22.47
N LEU A 167 13.95 -11.44 -23.54
CA LEU A 167 13.42 -10.09 -23.47
C LEU A 167 11.98 -10.01 -22.88
N PRO A 168 10.99 -10.80 -23.33
CA PRO A 168 9.66 -10.83 -22.71
C PRO A 168 9.68 -11.20 -21.22
N VAL A 169 10.54 -12.15 -20.81
CA VAL A 169 10.67 -12.54 -19.40
C VAL A 169 11.32 -11.43 -18.59
N GLN A 170 12.37 -10.79 -19.10
CA GLN A 170 13.02 -9.65 -18.46
C GLN A 170 12.09 -8.44 -18.34
N LEU A 171 11.25 -8.15 -19.35
CA LEU A 171 10.24 -7.10 -19.27
C LEU A 171 9.22 -7.39 -18.16
N TYR A 172 8.82 -8.65 -17.99
CA TYR A 172 7.97 -9.05 -16.88
C TYR A 172 8.67 -8.89 -15.53
N GLN A 173 9.94 -9.28 -15.41
CA GLN A 173 10.72 -9.08 -14.18
C GLN A 173 10.93 -7.59 -13.84
N ALA A 174 11.19 -6.75 -14.84
CA ALA A 174 11.29 -5.30 -14.68
C ALA A 174 9.95 -4.70 -14.21
N TRP A 175 8.85 -5.21 -14.75
CA TRP A 175 7.51 -4.82 -14.31
C TRP A 175 7.22 -5.29 -12.87
N LEU A 176 7.63 -6.50 -12.46
CA LEU A 176 7.53 -6.96 -11.07
C LEU A 176 8.34 -6.08 -10.12
N LEU A 177 9.57 -5.71 -10.51
CA LEU A 177 10.39 -4.78 -9.74
C LEU A 177 9.70 -3.42 -9.57
N TYR A 178 9.13 -2.87 -10.65
CA TYR A 178 8.32 -1.65 -10.58
C TYR A 178 7.12 -1.80 -9.63
N LEU A 179 6.38 -2.91 -9.74
CA LEU A 179 5.22 -3.22 -8.92
C LEU A 179 5.57 -3.26 -7.43
N TYR A 180 6.51 -4.11 -7.04
CA TYR A 180 6.83 -4.32 -5.63
C TYR A 180 7.51 -3.11 -5.00
N THR A 181 8.30 -2.35 -5.76
CA THR A 181 8.83 -1.05 -5.32
C THR A 181 7.69 -0.05 -5.07
N GLY A 182 6.74 0.03 -6.01
CA GLY A 182 5.56 0.90 -5.87
C GLY A 182 4.64 0.51 -4.72
N LEU A 183 4.47 -0.78 -4.44
CA LEU A 183 3.71 -1.26 -3.28
C LEU A 183 4.43 -0.94 -1.98
N ALA A 184 5.72 -1.25 -1.89
CA ALA A 184 6.52 -0.98 -0.70
C ALA A 184 6.51 0.51 -0.32
N LEU A 185 6.73 1.40 -1.29
CA LEU A 185 6.69 2.84 -1.04
C LEU A 185 5.31 3.32 -0.56
N ARG A 186 4.24 2.92 -1.26
CA ARG A 186 2.87 3.34 -0.90
C ARG A 186 2.43 2.79 0.46
N GLU A 187 2.75 1.54 0.78
CA GLU A 187 2.37 0.93 2.06
C GLU A 187 3.15 1.50 3.24
N ASN A 188 4.43 1.86 3.06
CA ASN A 188 5.17 2.60 4.09
C ASN A 188 4.55 3.98 4.34
N ILE A 189 4.16 4.71 3.29
CA ILE A 189 3.47 6.00 3.43
C ILE A 189 2.13 5.81 4.15
N LEU A 190 1.34 4.79 3.79
CA LEU A 190 0.07 4.51 4.46
C LEU A 190 0.25 4.17 5.94
N ARG A 191 1.30 3.41 6.28
CA ARG A 191 1.62 3.05 7.66
C ARG A 191 1.97 4.28 8.50
N VAL A 192 2.78 5.20 7.97
CA VAL A 192 3.10 6.48 8.62
C VAL A 192 1.84 7.36 8.76
N ASN A 193 0.89 7.26 7.84
CA ASN A 193 -0.39 7.95 7.90
C ASN A 193 -1.47 7.20 8.72
N GLY A 194 -1.09 6.21 9.53
CA GLY A 194 -1.96 5.59 10.53
C GLY A 194 -2.75 4.35 10.08
N SER A 195 -2.45 3.79 8.90
CA SER A 195 -2.96 2.48 8.49
C SER A 195 -2.27 1.36 9.28
N ASP A 196 -3.04 0.39 9.78
CA ASP A 196 -2.53 -0.75 10.56
C ASP A 196 -1.98 -1.91 9.68
N ILE A 197 -1.03 -1.62 8.80
CA ILE A 197 -0.45 -2.64 7.91
C ILE A 197 0.54 -3.49 8.70
N ARG A 198 0.34 -4.83 8.69
CA ARG A 198 1.28 -5.76 9.33
C ARG A 198 2.69 -5.64 8.72
N PRO A 199 3.76 -5.61 9.54
CA PRO A 199 5.14 -5.48 9.05
C PRO A 199 5.53 -6.51 8.00
N TRP A 200 5.06 -7.76 8.14
CA TRP A 200 5.38 -8.85 7.21
C TRP A 200 5.10 -8.48 5.75
N TRP A 201 3.97 -7.82 5.45
CA TRP A 201 3.63 -7.49 4.06
C TRP A 201 4.60 -6.49 3.44
N ILE A 202 5.14 -5.56 4.23
CA ILE A 202 6.18 -4.64 3.79
C ILE A 202 7.48 -5.41 3.51
N TYR A 203 7.89 -6.29 4.42
CA TYR A 203 9.08 -7.14 4.22
C TYR A 203 8.92 -8.09 3.02
N HIS A 204 7.74 -8.66 2.82
CA HIS A 204 7.41 -9.48 1.66
C HIS A 204 7.65 -8.71 0.36
N HIS A 205 7.22 -7.43 0.27
CA HIS A 205 7.51 -6.61 -0.91
C HIS A 205 9.01 -6.37 -1.09
N TYR A 206 9.78 -6.19 -0.01
CA TYR A 206 11.24 -6.05 -0.12
C TYR A 206 11.91 -7.33 -0.65
N PHE A 207 11.50 -8.50 -0.16
CA PHE A 207 12.00 -9.77 -0.68
C PHE A 207 11.62 -9.98 -2.15
N ALA A 208 10.40 -9.62 -2.53
CA ALA A 208 9.93 -9.69 -3.92
C ALA A 208 10.68 -8.71 -4.84
N MET A 209 11.00 -7.50 -4.37
CA MET A 209 11.87 -6.56 -5.09
C MET A 209 13.26 -7.13 -5.30
N ALA A 210 13.88 -7.68 -4.24
CA ALA A 210 15.20 -8.30 -4.32
C ALA A 210 15.19 -9.48 -5.31
N MET A 211 14.16 -10.33 -5.25
CA MET A 211 13.98 -11.45 -6.17
C MET A 211 13.84 -10.99 -7.62
N ALA A 212 13.02 -9.96 -7.89
CA ALA A 212 12.86 -9.41 -9.24
C ALA A 212 14.17 -8.81 -9.77
N LEU A 213 14.93 -8.11 -8.92
CA LEU A 213 16.23 -7.54 -9.26
C LEU A 213 17.27 -8.62 -9.59
N ILE A 214 17.38 -9.66 -8.75
CA ILE A 214 18.29 -10.80 -8.98
C ILE A 214 17.86 -11.60 -10.23
N SER A 215 16.55 -11.75 -10.46
CA SER A 215 16.02 -12.44 -11.63
C SER A 215 16.29 -11.67 -12.93
N LEU A 216 16.43 -10.34 -12.89
CA LEU A 216 16.82 -9.54 -14.05
C LEU A 216 18.27 -9.77 -14.49
N THR A 217 19.15 -10.11 -13.54
CA THR A 217 20.55 -10.43 -13.84
C THR A 217 20.74 -11.90 -14.25
N TRP A 218 19.65 -12.65 -14.42
CA TRP A 218 19.72 -14.02 -14.92
C TRP A 218 19.64 -14.02 -16.45
N GLU A 219 20.72 -14.45 -17.10
CA GLU A 219 20.76 -14.57 -18.56
C GLU A 219 20.07 -15.87 -19.00
N ILE A 220 19.05 -15.73 -19.85
CA ILE A 220 18.37 -16.88 -20.44
C ILE A 220 19.11 -17.22 -21.74
N GLU A 221 20.14 -18.05 -21.64
CA GLU A 221 20.87 -18.55 -22.81
C GLU A 221 19.96 -19.43 -23.70
N ARG A 222 20.03 -19.19 -25.02
CA ARG A 222 19.34 -20.01 -26.02
C ARG A 222 20.15 -21.26 -26.32
N GLU A 223 20.17 -22.17 -25.36
CA GLU A 223 20.74 -23.51 -25.56
C GLU A 223 19.72 -24.52 -26.10
N PRO A 224 20.17 -25.62 -26.73
CA PRO A 224 19.30 -26.60 -27.37
C PRO A 224 18.28 -27.29 -26.44
N ASP A 225 18.44 -27.18 -25.12
CA ASP A 225 17.50 -27.71 -24.10
C ASP A 225 16.78 -26.61 -23.28
N CYS A 226 16.44 -25.50 -23.96
CA CYS A 226 15.75 -24.35 -23.36
C CYS A 226 14.48 -24.74 -22.57
N ALA A 227 13.68 -25.67 -23.08
CA ALA A 227 12.39 -26.01 -22.48
C ALA A 227 12.55 -26.64 -21.08
N GLN A 228 13.56 -27.50 -20.89
CA GLN A 228 13.87 -28.14 -19.62
C GLN A 228 14.51 -27.17 -18.62
N LYS A 229 15.48 -26.36 -19.07
CA LYS A 229 16.13 -25.33 -18.23
C LYS A 229 15.14 -24.28 -17.72
N GLN A 230 14.13 -23.92 -18.52
CA GLN A 230 13.10 -22.95 -18.13
C GLN A 230 11.92 -23.53 -17.35
N ARG A 231 12.01 -24.77 -16.86
CA ARG A 231 10.92 -25.37 -16.09
C ARG A 231 10.59 -24.57 -14.83
N GLY A 232 11.60 -24.05 -14.14
CA GLY A 232 11.44 -23.19 -12.97
C GLY A 232 10.66 -21.91 -13.31
N VAL A 233 11.05 -21.21 -14.40
CA VAL A 233 10.35 -20.02 -14.90
C VAL A 233 8.90 -20.33 -15.26
N GLN A 234 8.65 -21.46 -15.93
CA GLN A 234 7.29 -21.88 -16.28
C GLN A 234 6.42 -22.08 -15.03
N LEU A 235 6.95 -22.73 -14.00
CA LEU A 235 6.22 -22.97 -12.76
C LEU A 235 6.00 -21.66 -11.99
N PHE A 236 6.97 -20.76 -11.99
CA PHE A 236 6.82 -19.41 -11.42
C PHE A 236 5.73 -18.61 -12.13
N LEU A 237 5.66 -18.63 -13.45
CA LEU A 237 4.59 -17.96 -14.20
C LEU A 237 3.20 -18.55 -13.89
N LYS A 238 3.10 -19.88 -13.75
CA LYS A 238 1.85 -20.54 -13.31
C LYS A 238 1.46 -20.12 -11.90
N TRP A 239 2.42 -20.07 -10.98
CA TRP A 239 2.21 -19.58 -9.62
C TRP A 239 1.76 -18.12 -9.64
N ALA A 240 2.38 -17.27 -10.46
CA ALA A 240 2.02 -15.86 -10.60
C ALA A 240 0.57 -15.67 -11.09
N ILE A 241 0.08 -16.52 -12.00
CA ILE A 241 -1.33 -16.51 -12.41
C ILE A 241 -2.24 -16.83 -11.22
N MET A 242 -1.93 -17.87 -10.44
CA MET A 242 -2.69 -18.23 -9.24
C MET A 242 -2.69 -17.08 -8.22
N GLN A 243 -1.53 -16.44 -8.02
CA GLN A 243 -1.35 -15.25 -7.18
C GLN A 243 -2.16 -14.06 -7.70
N GLY A 244 -2.20 -13.83 -9.02
CA GLY A 244 -3.04 -12.80 -9.64
C GLY A 244 -4.53 -13.02 -9.37
N VAL A 245 -5.02 -14.26 -9.49
CA VAL A 245 -6.40 -14.61 -9.13
C VAL A 245 -6.68 -14.35 -7.64
N ALA A 246 -5.77 -14.79 -6.76
CA ALA A 246 -5.89 -14.53 -5.32
C ALA A 246 -5.91 -13.03 -5.01
N MET A 247 -5.06 -12.22 -5.67
CA MET A 247 -5.03 -10.77 -5.54
C MET A 247 -6.36 -10.12 -5.94
N LEU A 248 -6.96 -10.54 -7.06
CA LEU A 248 -8.26 -10.01 -7.50
C LEU A 248 -9.39 -10.36 -6.51
N LEU A 249 -9.42 -11.61 -6.01
CA LEU A 249 -10.38 -12.04 -4.99
C LEU A 249 -10.22 -11.26 -3.69
N GLN A 250 -8.98 -11.05 -3.24
CA GLN A 250 -8.66 -10.23 -2.07
C GLN A 250 -9.12 -8.78 -2.28
N ASN A 251 -8.75 -8.16 -3.40
CA ASN A 251 -9.11 -6.78 -3.71
C ASN A 251 -10.62 -6.56 -3.75
N ARG A 252 -11.40 -7.51 -4.28
CA ARG A 252 -12.86 -7.40 -4.32
C ARG A 252 -13.48 -7.64 -2.94
N TYR A 253 -13.27 -8.83 -2.39
CA TYR A 253 -14.05 -9.28 -1.23
C TYR A 253 -13.54 -8.70 0.09
N GLN A 254 -12.23 -8.68 0.31
CA GLN A 254 -11.69 -8.18 1.57
C GLN A 254 -11.86 -6.66 1.68
N ARG A 255 -11.83 -5.94 0.55
CA ARG A 255 -12.02 -4.49 0.53
C ARG A 255 -13.47 -4.10 0.81
N GLN A 256 -14.44 -4.78 0.20
CA GLN A 256 -15.86 -4.57 0.50
C GLN A 256 -16.15 -4.75 2.00
N ARG A 257 -15.56 -5.78 2.60
CA ARG A 257 -15.71 -6.04 4.03
C ARG A 257 -15.01 -5.01 4.90
N LEU A 258 -13.82 -4.56 4.51
CA LEU A 258 -13.13 -3.48 5.21
C LEU A 258 -13.98 -2.20 5.22
N TYR A 259 -14.60 -1.83 4.10
CA TYR A 259 -15.53 -0.69 4.05
C TYR A 259 -16.71 -0.87 5.01
N THR A 260 -17.29 -2.07 5.07
CA THR A 260 -18.36 -2.38 6.03
C THR A 260 -17.88 -2.22 7.48
N ARG A 261 -16.67 -2.70 7.80
CA ARG A 261 -16.10 -2.55 9.15
C ARG A 261 -15.80 -1.10 9.51
N ILE A 262 -15.36 -0.29 8.55
CA ILE A 262 -15.16 1.15 8.73
C ILE A 262 -16.50 1.83 9.02
N ALA A 263 -17.55 1.52 8.27
CA ALA A 263 -18.90 2.07 8.50
C ALA A 263 -19.46 1.67 9.88
N LEU A 264 -19.12 0.48 10.37
CA LEU A 264 -19.49 -0.01 11.70
C LEU A 264 -18.56 0.48 12.83
N GLY A 265 -17.55 1.31 12.55
CA GLY A 265 -16.58 1.79 13.55
C GLY A 265 -15.62 0.71 14.09
N LYS A 266 -15.53 -0.45 13.43
CA LYS A 266 -14.70 -1.61 13.84
C LYS A 266 -13.34 -1.66 13.14
N ALA A 267 -13.03 -0.68 12.31
CA ALA A 267 -11.76 -0.51 11.59
C ALA A 267 -11.52 0.98 11.34
N ARG A 268 -10.26 1.39 11.22
CA ARG A 268 -9.89 2.79 10.99
C ARG A 268 -10.11 3.15 9.53
N ARG A 269 -10.46 4.42 9.26
CA ARG A 269 -10.64 4.92 7.89
C ARG A 269 -9.38 4.78 7.02
N MET A 270 -8.21 4.83 7.63
CA MET A 270 -6.92 4.69 6.93
C MET A 270 -6.50 3.24 6.68
N ASP A 271 -7.14 2.26 7.32
CA ASP A 271 -6.79 0.85 7.13
C ASP A 271 -7.01 0.43 5.68
N VAL A 272 -6.08 -0.34 5.14
CA VAL A 272 -6.19 -0.98 3.82
C VAL A 272 -6.34 -2.49 3.97
N VAL A 273 -6.55 -3.19 2.86
CA VAL A 273 -6.63 -4.66 2.90
C VAL A 273 -5.22 -5.22 2.96
N TRP A 274 -4.88 -5.92 4.05
CA TRP A 274 -3.64 -6.71 4.15
C TRP A 274 -3.97 -8.15 4.58
N GLY A 275 -3.61 -9.13 3.75
CA GLY A 275 -3.83 -10.55 4.04
C GLY A 275 -5.26 -10.93 4.46
N GLU A 276 -5.43 -12.09 5.08
CA GLU A 276 -6.71 -12.75 5.43
C GLU A 276 -7.58 -12.06 6.50
N THR A 277 -7.17 -10.88 6.96
CA THR A 277 -7.68 -10.24 8.17
C THR A 277 -9.13 -9.76 8.07
N ALA A 278 -9.70 -9.67 6.86
CA ALA A 278 -11.05 -9.14 6.65
C ALA A 278 -12.16 -10.19 6.50
N GLY A 279 -11.91 -11.46 6.17
CA GLY A 279 -12.97 -12.39 5.74
C GLY A 279 -13.99 -12.80 6.82
N VAL A 280 -15.28 -12.85 6.44
CA VAL A 280 -16.39 -13.55 7.15
C VAL A 280 -16.18 -15.06 7.07
N GLU A 281 -16.83 -15.88 7.93
CA GLU A 281 -16.65 -17.35 7.97
C GLU A 281 -16.71 -18.02 6.59
N GLY A 282 -17.67 -17.67 5.73
CA GLY A 282 -17.77 -18.23 4.36
C GLY A 282 -16.67 -17.75 3.39
N GLN A 283 -16.26 -16.48 3.48
CA GLN A 283 -15.20 -15.92 2.63
C GLN A 283 -13.81 -16.45 3.03
N LEU A 284 -13.60 -16.69 4.33
CA LEU A 284 -12.38 -17.29 4.84
C LEU A 284 -12.26 -18.75 4.38
N TRP A 285 -13.38 -19.47 4.33
CA TRP A 285 -13.47 -20.83 3.78
C TRP A 285 -13.08 -20.91 2.30
N LEU A 286 -13.39 -19.88 1.50
CA LEU A 286 -12.98 -19.83 0.10
C LEU A 286 -11.50 -19.42 -0.04
N LEU A 287 -11.08 -18.38 0.68
CA LEU A 287 -9.78 -17.75 0.45
C LEU A 287 -8.62 -18.49 1.13
N ALA A 288 -8.82 -19.04 2.32
CA ALA A 288 -7.74 -19.70 3.06
C ALA A 288 -7.18 -20.93 2.33
N PRO A 289 -7.99 -21.86 1.76
CA PRO A 289 -7.46 -22.99 0.99
C PRO A 289 -6.64 -22.53 -0.22
N ILE A 290 -7.12 -21.50 -0.93
CA ILE A 290 -6.40 -20.89 -2.05
C ILE A 290 -5.03 -20.42 -1.56
N LEU A 291 -4.98 -19.66 -0.46
CA LEU A 291 -3.71 -19.12 0.05
C LEU A 291 -2.74 -20.19 0.53
N PHE A 292 -3.20 -21.24 1.21
CA PHE A 292 -2.35 -22.38 1.57
C PHE A 292 -1.81 -23.11 0.34
N ILE A 293 -2.63 -23.32 -0.69
CA ILE A 293 -2.18 -23.93 -1.95
C ILE A 293 -1.13 -23.04 -2.61
N LEU A 294 -1.34 -21.72 -2.65
CA LEU A 294 -0.36 -20.78 -3.22
C LEU A 294 0.97 -20.79 -2.48
N GLN A 295 0.94 -20.78 -1.14
CA GLN A 295 2.14 -20.82 -0.30
C GLN A 295 2.87 -22.15 -0.43
N GLY A 296 2.13 -23.27 -0.45
CA GLY A 296 2.70 -24.59 -0.69
C GLY A 296 3.34 -24.70 -2.07
N PHE A 297 2.70 -24.12 -3.09
CA PHE A 297 3.24 -24.10 -4.45
C PHE A 297 4.45 -23.15 -4.56
N GLU A 298 4.44 -22.00 -3.89
CA GLU A 298 5.58 -21.08 -3.77
C GLU A 298 6.81 -21.80 -3.19
N ALA A 299 6.63 -22.50 -2.06
CA ALA A 299 7.67 -23.30 -1.43
C ALA A 299 8.16 -24.45 -2.32
N TYR A 300 7.25 -25.14 -3.02
CA TYR A 300 7.60 -26.20 -3.96
C TYR A 300 8.47 -25.68 -5.12
N VAL A 301 8.13 -24.52 -5.70
CA VAL A 301 8.95 -23.88 -6.74
C VAL A 301 10.32 -23.51 -6.18
N GLY A 302 10.39 -22.91 -4.99
CA GLY A 302 11.65 -22.58 -4.34
C GLY A 302 12.54 -23.81 -4.10
N MET A 303 11.98 -24.89 -3.57
CA MET A 303 12.68 -26.16 -3.35
C MET A 303 13.16 -26.79 -4.66
N LEU A 304 12.36 -26.71 -5.73
CA LEU A 304 12.74 -27.22 -7.04
C LEU A 304 13.93 -26.44 -7.61
N LEU A 305 13.93 -25.11 -7.51
CA LEU A 305 15.06 -24.28 -7.95
C LEU A 305 16.35 -24.64 -7.20
N LEU A 306 16.26 -24.85 -5.88
CA LEU A 306 17.41 -25.28 -5.07
C LEU A 306 17.92 -26.67 -5.50
N LYS A 307 17.02 -27.62 -5.76
CA LYS A 307 17.40 -28.95 -6.24
C LYS A 307 18.08 -28.86 -7.62
N THR A 308 17.57 -28.02 -8.52
CA THR A 308 18.16 -27.80 -9.85
C THR A 308 19.56 -27.20 -9.77
N ALA A 309 19.79 -26.27 -8.84
CA ALA A 309 21.11 -25.69 -8.58
C ALA A 309 22.09 -26.74 -8.00
N LEU A 310 21.64 -27.57 -7.06
CA LEU A 310 22.47 -28.61 -6.42
C LEU A 310 22.89 -29.74 -7.37
N VAL A 311 22.03 -30.10 -8.32
CA VAL A 311 22.32 -31.14 -9.33
C VAL A 311 23.22 -30.60 -10.47
N GLY A 312 23.53 -29.30 -10.48
CA GLY A 312 24.43 -28.68 -11.45
C GLY A 312 23.82 -28.42 -12.83
N VAL A 313 22.49 -28.48 -12.97
CA VAL A 313 21.79 -28.25 -14.26
C VAL A 313 21.80 -26.76 -14.65
N VAL A 314 21.84 -25.87 -13.65
CA VAL A 314 22.02 -24.41 -13.78
C VAL A 314 22.83 -23.94 -12.56
N SER A 315 24.16 -23.86 -12.67
CA SER A 315 25.05 -23.46 -11.57
C SER A 315 25.15 -21.93 -11.47
N GLU A 316 24.02 -21.27 -11.36
CA GLU A 316 23.94 -19.81 -11.20
C GLU A 316 23.49 -19.46 -9.79
N TRP A 317 24.23 -18.58 -9.13
CA TRP A 317 23.94 -18.15 -7.77
C TRP A 317 22.55 -17.48 -7.66
N GLN A 318 22.09 -16.84 -8.75
CA GLN A 318 20.78 -16.22 -8.88
C GLN A 318 19.66 -17.23 -8.60
N VAL A 319 19.78 -18.45 -9.14
CA VAL A 319 18.79 -19.53 -8.97
C VAL A 319 18.73 -19.97 -7.51
N THR A 320 19.89 -20.14 -6.88
CA THR A 320 19.99 -20.48 -5.45
C THR A 320 19.38 -19.40 -4.57
N THR A 321 19.73 -18.13 -4.80
CA THR A 321 19.21 -17.01 -4.01
C THR A 321 17.70 -16.83 -4.21
N CYS A 322 17.19 -16.94 -5.45
CA CYS A 322 15.75 -16.88 -5.71
C CYS A 322 15.00 -18.05 -5.06
N GLY A 323 15.57 -19.26 -5.07
CA GLY A 323 15.01 -20.42 -4.38
C GLY A 323 14.89 -20.21 -2.86
N ILE A 324 15.93 -19.67 -2.22
CA ILE A 324 15.91 -19.31 -0.79
C ILE A 324 14.85 -18.24 -0.51
N LEU A 325 14.79 -17.18 -1.32
CA LEU A 325 13.83 -16.08 -1.14
C LEU A 325 12.38 -16.57 -1.26
N LEU A 326 12.08 -17.45 -2.24
CA LEU A 326 10.74 -18.06 -2.38
C LEU A 326 10.34 -18.86 -1.14
N ILE A 327 11.26 -19.63 -0.56
CA ILE A 327 10.98 -20.42 0.65
C ILE A 327 10.73 -19.51 1.86
N ILE A 328 11.54 -18.46 2.03
CA ILE A 328 11.36 -17.47 3.10
C ILE A 328 10.00 -16.79 2.97
N MET A 329 9.64 -16.35 1.76
CA MET A 329 8.35 -15.71 1.48
C MET A 329 7.19 -16.67 1.74
N ALA A 330 7.27 -17.91 1.25
CA ALA A 330 6.26 -18.93 1.49
C ALA A 330 6.06 -19.20 3.00
N ALA A 331 7.15 -19.36 3.74
CA ALA A 331 7.11 -19.62 5.18
C ALA A 331 6.50 -18.44 5.97
N GLY A 332 6.88 -17.20 5.66
CA GLY A 332 6.31 -16.04 6.36
C GLY A 332 4.86 -15.75 5.95
N ASN A 333 4.48 -16.01 4.70
CA ASN A 333 3.09 -15.95 4.24
C ASN A 333 2.23 -16.98 4.99
N PHE A 334 2.75 -18.20 5.14
CA PHE A 334 2.11 -19.28 5.90
C PHE A 334 1.96 -18.91 7.38
N ALA A 335 3.03 -18.43 8.02
CA ALA A 335 2.99 -18.02 9.43
C ALA A 335 1.94 -16.93 9.68
N ASN A 336 1.86 -15.91 8.82
CA ASN A 336 0.88 -14.82 8.94
C ASN A 336 -0.57 -15.28 8.71
N THR A 337 -0.77 -16.22 7.79
CA THR A 337 -2.05 -16.86 7.50
C THR A 337 -2.52 -17.64 8.74
N VAL A 338 -1.68 -18.53 9.26
CA VAL A 338 -1.95 -19.30 10.49
C VAL A 338 -2.24 -18.39 11.68
N GLU A 339 -1.40 -17.37 11.91
CA GLU A 339 -1.62 -16.42 13.01
C GLU A 339 -2.97 -15.71 12.89
N THR A 340 -3.37 -15.30 11.68
CA THR A 340 -4.67 -14.65 11.44
C THR A 340 -5.84 -15.59 11.73
N LEU A 341 -5.75 -16.86 11.31
CA LEU A 341 -6.76 -17.88 11.58
C LEU A 341 -6.85 -18.20 13.07
N LEU A 342 -5.72 -18.31 13.76
CA LEU A 342 -5.66 -18.55 15.21
C LEU A 342 -6.22 -17.37 16.02
N ALA A 343 -5.92 -16.13 15.63
CA ALA A 343 -6.49 -14.95 16.27
C ALA A 343 -8.02 -14.92 16.16
N LYS A 344 -8.55 -15.26 14.97
CA LYS A 344 -10.00 -15.39 14.75
C LYS A 344 -10.63 -16.52 15.55
N SER A 345 -10.01 -17.70 15.59
CA SER A 345 -10.54 -18.85 16.33
C SER A 345 -10.58 -18.59 17.84
N ARG A 346 -9.54 -17.95 18.39
CA ARG A 346 -9.48 -17.51 19.80
C ARG A 346 -10.57 -16.49 20.11
N PHE A 347 -10.81 -15.51 19.24
CA PHE A 347 -11.88 -14.53 19.44
C PHE A 347 -13.27 -15.21 19.44
N LYS A 348 -13.50 -16.14 18.50
CA LYS A 348 -14.75 -16.93 18.45
C LYS A 348 -14.93 -17.78 19.71
N ALA A 349 -13.87 -18.43 20.19
CA ALA A 349 -13.91 -19.21 21.43
C ALA A 349 -14.26 -18.34 22.65
N LYS A 350 -13.68 -17.14 22.76
CA LYS A 350 -14.02 -16.17 23.82
C LYS A 350 -15.50 -15.73 23.73
N MET A 351 -15.99 -15.43 22.53
CA MET A 351 -17.40 -15.06 22.32
C MET A 351 -18.36 -16.19 22.68
N LYS A 352 -18.04 -17.44 22.30
CA LYS A 352 -18.84 -18.61 22.67
C LYS A 352 -18.86 -18.83 24.19
N LYS A 353 -17.71 -18.70 24.86
CA LYS A 353 -17.60 -18.80 26.33
C LYS A 353 -18.36 -17.69 27.07
N SER A 354 -18.42 -16.49 26.50
CA SER A 354 -19.22 -15.38 27.05
C SER A 354 -20.72 -15.60 26.86
N LYS A 355 -21.14 -16.14 25.71
CA LYS A 355 -22.54 -16.50 25.44
C LYS A 355 -23.05 -17.73 26.19
N SER A 356 -22.18 -18.64 26.64
CA SER A 356 -22.58 -19.81 27.44
C SER A 356 -22.66 -19.51 28.95
N LYS A 357 -22.23 -18.32 29.38
CA LYS A 357 -22.30 -17.88 30.78
C LYS A 357 -23.63 -17.27 31.26
N PRO A 358 -24.63 -16.87 30.43
CA PRO A 358 -25.91 -16.33 30.92
C PRO A 358 -27.00 -17.36 31.25
N GLU A 359 -26.82 -18.66 31.02
CA GLU A 359 -27.90 -19.67 31.17
C GLU A 359 -27.72 -20.68 32.34
N LEU A 360 -26.89 -20.36 33.34
CA LEU A 360 -26.76 -21.17 34.57
C LEU A 360 -27.31 -20.41 35.79
N ASN A 361 -28.52 -19.86 35.68
CA ASN A 361 -29.30 -19.55 36.88
C ASN A 361 -30.81 -19.67 36.65
N PRO A 362 -31.37 -20.90 36.56
CA PRO A 362 -32.78 -21.12 36.83
C PRO A 362 -33.00 -21.16 38.35
N GLN A 363 -33.72 -20.15 38.85
CA GLN A 363 -34.66 -20.21 39.96
C GLN A 363 -34.34 -21.13 41.16
N SER A 364 -34.11 -20.51 42.33
CA SER A 364 -34.63 -21.03 43.60
C SER A 364 -35.37 -19.90 44.33
N HIS A 365 -36.59 -19.64 43.86
CA HIS A 365 -37.65 -19.11 44.71
C HIS A 365 -38.40 -20.30 45.32
N SER A 366 -38.20 -20.53 46.60
CA SER A 366 -39.19 -21.01 47.56
C SER A 366 -38.67 -20.69 48.95
#